data_AF-A0A2G9NUP2-F1
#
_entry.id   AF-A0A2G9NUP2-F1
#
_cell.length_a   1.000
_cell.length_b   1.000
_cell.length_c   1.000
_cell.angle_alpha   90.00
_cell.angle_beta   90.00
_cell.angle_gamma   90.00
#
_symmetry.space_group_name_H-M   'P 1'
#
loop_
_entity.id
_entity.type
_entity.pdbx_description
1 polymer ?
#
loop_
_entity_poly.entity_id
_entity_poly.type
_entity_poly.pdbx_seq_one_letter_code
_entity_poly.pdbx_strand_id
1 'polypeptide(L)'
;MKSTAIITKAESLEKLISEVILKKKDGRIYKCSYIIVRMQSTIKKVFVGVNDEEVHREFIKFSRGIFESRYLLIGKKMKNGKEWNIKTSAEYASYLVKKGLEKVRGETKIIITGVIVTTQNIKESLGIPYEKIKQFAGVKQAIINTEVSVGELLKVMEEMPKAFFGLSYKVPGYQLKIKAKAPKSGKPKTKAGDEEPKADFCTLKTDNKEVIEDLFFDYPKFDEISVNHTINIKEISVPKGITDPVELREKAIRKGTITRNLSVDGQVYKEEKTLEA
;
A
#
# COMPACT_ATOMS: atom_id res chain seq x y z
N MET A 1 14.50 -46.90 19.80
CA MET A 1 14.74 -45.44 20.00
C MET A 1 14.05 -44.69 18.87
N LYS A 2 12.96 -43.97 19.18
CA LYS A 2 12.25 -43.13 18.20
C LYS A 2 12.97 -41.79 18.13
N SER A 3 13.51 -41.46 16.96
CA SER A 3 14.08 -40.13 16.69
C SER A 3 12.95 -39.22 16.23
N THR A 4 12.63 -38.24 17.06
CA THR A 4 11.60 -37.22 16.82
C THR A 4 12.19 -36.13 15.94
N ALA A 5 11.90 -36.14 14.64
CA ALA A 5 12.20 -35.02 13.76
C ALA A 5 11.20 -33.89 14.03
N ILE A 6 11.65 -32.85 14.72
CA ILE A 6 10.95 -31.58 14.86
C ILE A 6 11.08 -30.87 13.50
N ILE A 7 10.08 -31.03 12.64
CA ILE A 7 9.98 -30.25 11.41
C ILE A 7 9.37 -28.90 11.78
N THR A 8 10.16 -27.85 11.64
CA THR A 8 9.78 -26.45 11.86
C THR A 8 8.64 -26.05 10.92
N LYS A 9 7.50 -25.62 11.50
CA LYS A 9 6.27 -25.18 10.79
C LYS A 9 6.51 -24.18 9.64
N ALA A 10 7.58 -23.38 9.71
CA ALA A 10 7.91 -22.36 8.71
C ALA A 10 8.30 -22.93 7.34
N GLU A 11 9.08 -24.02 7.29
CA GLU A 11 9.49 -24.64 6.02
C GLU A 11 8.32 -25.34 5.32
N SER A 12 7.32 -25.82 6.07
CA SER A 12 6.12 -26.42 5.47
C SER A 12 5.19 -25.38 4.84
N LEU A 13 5.23 -24.13 5.31
CA LEU A 13 4.39 -23.05 4.79
C LEU A 13 4.95 -22.51 3.46
N GLU A 14 6.27 -22.30 3.36
CA GLU A 14 6.90 -21.85 2.11
C GLU A 14 6.85 -22.91 1.00
N LYS A 15 6.90 -24.19 1.37
CA LYS A 15 6.69 -25.31 0.44
C LYS A 15 5.22 -25.44 -0.01
N LEU A 16 4.26 -25.10 0.87
CA LEU A 16 2.84 -24.96 0.49
C LEU A 16 2.57 -23.73 -0.40
N ILE A 17 3.40 -22.70 -0.28
CA ILE A 17 3.24 -21.41 -0.97
C ILE A 17 3.89 -21.42 -2.37
N SER A 18 4.86 -22.30 -2.63
CA SER A 18 5.59 -22.37 -3.92
C SER A 18 5.09 -23.45 -4.90
N GLU A 19 4.36 -24.47 -4.45
CA GLU A 19 3.84 -25.53 -5.34
C GLU A 19 2.30 -25.63 -5.32
N VAL A 20 1.62 -24.67 -5.96
CA VAL A 20 0.23 -24.89 -6.41
C VAL A 20 0.13 -24.54 -7.89
N ILE A 21 0.87 -25.27 -8.71
CA ILE A 21 0.47 -25.57 -10.09
C ILE A 21 -0.37 -26.85 -10.00
N LEU A 22 -1.68 -26.71 -9.77
CA LEU A 22 -2.61 -27.84 -9.87
C LEU A 22 -2.76 -28.24 -11.34
N LYS A 23 -1.89 -29.13 -11.82
CA LYS A 23 -2.20 -29.94 -13.01
C LYS A 23 -3.22 -31.01 -12.59
N LYS A 24 -4.48 -30.94 -13.08
CA LYS A 24 -5.31 -32.13 -13.33
C LYS A 24 -6.47 -31.90 -14.32
N LYS A 25 -6.64 -32.94 -15.15
CA LYS A 25 -7.66 -33.44 -16.10
C LYS A 25 -8.58 -32.54 -16.95
N ASP A 26 -8.78 -31.26 -16.66
CA ASP A 26 -9.99 -30.58 -17.18
C ASP A 26 -9.68 -29.41 -18.15
N GLY A 27 -8.41 -29.11 -18.38
CA GLY A 27 -7.98 -28.08 -19.34
C GLY A 27 -8.29 -26.63 -18.98
N ARG A 28 -8.89 -26.34 -17.81
CA ARG A 28 -9.18 -24.97 -17.35
C ARG A 28 -8.07 -24.43 -16.44
N ILE A 29 -7.49 -23.30 -16.84
CA ILE A 29 -6.44 -22.59 -16.09
C ILE A 29 -7.10 -21.68 -15.05
N TYR A 30 -6.92 -21.98 -13.76
CA TYR A 30 -7.25 -21.05 -12.69
C TYR A 30 -6.00 -20.23 -12.36
N LYS A 31 -6.08 -18.90 -12.52
CA LYS A 31 -5.01 -17.97 -12.12
C LYS A 31 -4.77 -18.09 -10.62
N CYS A 32 -3.53 -18.38 -10.25
CA CYS A 32 -3.05 -18.64 -8.89
C CYS A 32 -3.44 -17.54 -7.89
N SER A 33 -4.04 -17.95 -6.78
CA SER A 33 -4.49 -17.12 -5.65
C SER A 33 -3.36 -16.27 -5.02
N TYR A 34 -2.10 -16.66 -5.17
CA TYR A 34 -0.95 -15.96 -4.60
C TYR A 34 -0.67 -14.60 -5.27
N ILE A 35 -0.83 -14.52 -6.60
CA ILE A 35 -0.72 -13.25 -7.33
C ILE A 35 -1.84 -12.31 -6.91
N ILE A 36 -3.05 -12.84 -6.69
CA ILE A 36 -4.23 -12.05 -6.33
C ILE A 36 -4.08 -11.38 -4.95
N VAL A 37 -3.52 -12.08 -3.96
CA VAL A 37 -3.32 -11.54 -2.60
C VAL A 37 -2.23 -10.47 -2.56
N ARG A 38 -1.14 -10.62 -3.31
CA ARG A 38 -0.02 -9.66 -3.34
C ARG A 38 -0.40 -8.28 -3.87
N MET A 39 -1.56 -8.16 -4.51
CA MET A 39 -2.01 -6.98 -5.22
C MET A 39 -3.19 -6.29 -4.55
N GLN A 40 -3.50 -6.64 -3.30
CA GLN A 40 -4.54 -5.98 -2.52
C GLN A 40 -3.97 -4.79 -1.74
N SER A 41 -4.82 -3.82 -1.44
CA SER A 41 -4.48 -2.69 -0.57
C SER A 41 -4.16 -3.20 0.83
N THR A 42 -3.20 -2.56 1.51
CA THR A 42 -2.77 -2.95 2.86
C THR A 42 -3.94 -3.08 3.83
N ILE A 43 -4.92 -2.18 3.75
CA ILE A 43 -6.09 -2.22 4.61
C ILE A 43 -6.95 -3.46 4.32
N LYS A 44 -7.23 -3.76 3.05
CA LYS A 44 -7.98 -4.97 2.69
C LYS A 44 -7.29 -6.22 3.22
N LYS A 45 -5.96 -6.33 3.03
CA LYS A 45 -5.15 -7.44 3.55
C LYS A 45 -5.40 -7.67 5.05
N VAL A 46 -5.36 -6.61 5.85
CA VAL A 46 -5.63 -6.69 7.31
C VAL A 46 -7.04 -7.22 7.59
N PHE A 47 -8.06 -6.73 6.88
CA PHE A 47 -9.45 -7.15 7.10
C PHE A 47 -9.71 -8.61 6.71
N VAL A 48 -9.04 -9.11 5.66
CA VAL A 48 -9.09 -10.51 5.24
C VAL A 48 -8.15 -11.43 6.03
N GLY A 49 -7.37 -10.89 6.98
CA GLY A 49 -6.48 -11.67 7.85
C GLY A 49 -5.13 -12.05 7.22
N VAL A 50 -4.71 -11.35 6.17
CA VAL A 50 -3.38 -11.50 5.56
C VAL A 50 -2.40 -10.56 6.26
N ASN A 51 -1.34 -11.14 6.82
CA ASN A 51 -0.21 -10.40 7.41
C ASN A 51 1.08 -10.78 6.68
N ASP A 52 1.48 -9.96 5.71
CA ASP A 52 2.69 -10.13 4.93
C ASP A 52 3.69 -9.00 5.23
N GLU A 53 4.88 -9.06 4.63
CA GLU A 53 5.90 -8.04 4.85
C GLU A 53 5.46 -6.62 4.41
N GLU A 54 4.55 -6.50 3.45
CA GLU A 54 4.06 -5.19 3.00
C GLU A 54 3.15 -4.57 4.06
N VAL A 55 2.26 -5.37 4.65
CA VAL A 55 1.46 -4.99 5.82
C VAL A 55 2.40 -4.60 6.96
N HIS A 56 3.33 -5.49 7.33
CA HIS A 56 4.30 -5.24 8.39
C HIS A 56 5.04 -3.90 8.18
N ARG A 57 5.68 -3.71 7.02
CA ARG A 57 6.43 -2.49 6.67
C ARG A 57 5.59 -1.22 6.81
N GLU A 58 4.36 -1.29 6.35
CA GLU A 58 3.45 -0.15 6.35
C GLU A 58 3.00 0.23 7.78
N PHE A 59 2.99 -0.73 8.72
CA PHE A 59 2.64 -0.47 10.13
C PHE A 59 3.84 -0.16 11.06
N ILE A 60 5.09 -0.45 10.68
CA ILE A 60 6.30 -0.12 11.48
C ILE A 60 6.37 1.37 11.87
N LYS A 61 5.82 2.25 11.03
CA LYS A 61 5.84 3.71 11.23
C LYS A 61 4.95 4.17 12.40
N PHE A 62 4.02 3.35 12.87
CA PHE A 62 3.17 3.67 14.01
C PHE A 62 3.85 3.30 15.33
N SER A 63 3.92 4.26 16.24
CA SER A 63 4.28 4.05 17.64
C SER A 63 3.07 3.54 18.44
N ARG A 64 3.23 3.36 19.75
CA ARG A 64 2.07 3.16 20.64
C ARG A 64 1.17 4.40 20.62
N GLY A 65 -0.14 4.19 20.68
CA GLY A 65 -1.13 5.26 20.72
C GLY A 65 -2.23 5.13 19.66
N ILE A 66 -3.08 6.16 19.59
CA ILE A 66 -4.23 6.26 18.71
C ILE A 66 -3.91 7.21 17.55
N PHE A 67 -4.07 6.72 16.33
CA PHE A 67 -3.87 7.47 15.09
C PHE A 67 -5.20 7.53 14.35
N GLU A 68 -5.88 8.66 14.49
CA GLU A 68 -7.16 8.90 13.83
C GLU A 68 -6.95 9.41 12.39
N SER A 69 -8.01 9.28 11.58
CA SER A 69 -8.07 9.82 10.21
C SER A 69 -6.90 9.36 9.33
N ARG A 70 -6.52 8.09 9.44
CA ARG A 70 -5.50 7.45 8.60
C ARG A 70 -6.16 6.73 7.43
N TYR A 71 -5.39 6.49 6.37
CA TYR A 71 -5.83 5.75 5.17
C TYR A 71 -7.19 6.26 4.67
N LEU A 72 -7.27 7.55 4.41
CA LEU A 72 -8.50 8.20 3.98
C LEU A 72 -8.80 7.88 2.53
N LEU A 73 -10.05 7.57 2.24
CA LEU A 73 -10.58 7.36 0.89
C LEU A 73 -11.85 8.17 0.73
N ILE A 74 -11.98 8.85 -0.40
CA ILE A 74 -13.23 9.46 -0.84
C ILE A 74 -13.46 8.98 -2.27
N GLY A 75 -14.53 8.25 -2.50
CA GLY A 75 -14.96 7.79 -3.82
C GLY A 75 -16.21 8.52 -4.26
N LYS A 76 -16.25 8.96 -5.52
CA LYS A 76 -17.45 9.49 -6.14
C LYS A 76 -17.61 8.90 -7.54
N LYS A 77 -18.79 8.37 -7.83
CA LYS A 77 -19.15 7.91 -9.17
C LYS A 77 -19.40 9.11 -10.07
N MET A 78 -18.83 9.08 -11.27
CA MET A 78 -18.98 10.16 -12.24
C MET A 78 -20.36 10.11 -12.90
N LYS A 79 -20.83 11.26 -13.42
CA LYS A 79 -22.16 11.39 -14.07
C LYS A 79 -22.37 10.43 -15.25
N ASN A 80 -21.29 9.97 -15.89
CA ASN A 80 -21.35 8.99 -16.97
C ASN A 80 -21.63 7.56 -16.49
N GLY A 81 -21.63 7.31 -15.18
CA GLY A 81 -21.87 6.02 -14.54
C GLY A 81 -20.78 4.95 -14.78
N LYS A 82 -19.75 5.27 -15.57
CA LYS A 82 -18.70 4.33 -16.02
C LYS A 82 -17.35 4.55 -15.33
N GLU A 83 -17.12 5.74 -14.81
CA GLU A 83 -15.86 6.12 -14.19
C GLU A 83 -16.07 6.54 -12.73
N TRP A 84 -15.01 6.44 -11.94
CA TRP A 84 -14.94 6.88 -10.56
C TRP A 84 -13.85 7.94 -10.42
N ASN A 85 -14.11 8.90 -9.54
CA ASN A 85 -13.13 9.84 -9.05
C ASN A 85 -12.85 9.50 -7.58
N ILE A 86 -11.62 9.08 -7.31
CA ILE A 86 -11.18 8.62 -6.01
C ILE A 86 -10.11 9.59 -5.52
N LYS A 87 -10.27 10.10 -4.31
CA LYS A 87 -9.23 10.85 -3.63
C LYS A 87 -8.75 10.08 -2.42
N THR A 88 -7.45 10.07 -2.20
CA THR A 88 -6.86 9.31 -1.10
C THR A 88 -5.84 10.14 -0.33
N SER A 89 -5.55 9.69 0.88
CA SER A 89 -4.35 10.10 1.62
C SER A 89 -3.08 9.47 1.02
N ALA A 90 -1.92 9.86 1.53
CA ALA A 90 -0.63 9.52 0.95
C ALA A 90 -0.27 8.03 1.09
N GLU A 91 -0.85 7.31 2.06
CA GLU A 91 -0.58 5.90 2.31
C GLU A 91 -0.91 5.01 1.11
N TYR A 92 -1.88 5.42 0.28
CA TYR A 92 -2.24 4.68 -0.93
C TYR A 92 -1.37 5.01 -2.15
N ALA A 93 -0.45 5.99 -2.07
CA ALA A 93 0.30 6.49 -3.23
C ALA A 93 1.05 5.37 -3.98
N SER A 94 1.93 4.64 -3.29
CA SER A 94 2.71 3.56 -3.90
C SER A 94 1.82 2.43 -4.44
N TYR A 95 0.76 2.07 -3.70
CA TYR A 95 -0.22 1.08 -4.15
C TYR A 95 -0.92 1.50 -5.45
N LEU A 96 -1.42 2.75 -5.54
CA LEU A 96 -2.09 3.27 -6.72
C LEU A 96 -1.15 3.39 -7.93
N VAL A 97 0.12 3.75 -7.69
CA VAL A 97 1.14 3.76 -8.75
C VAL A 97 1.31 2.35 -9.29
N LYS A 98 1.57 1.36 -8.44
CA LYS A 98 1.75 -0.04 -8.85
C LYS A 98 0.53 -0.56 -9.62
N LYS A 99 -0.67 -0.30 -9.10
CA LYS A 99 -1.93 -0.75 -9.69
C LYS A 99 -2.20 -0.23 -11.09
N GLY A 100 -1.92 1.05 -11.35
CA GLY A 100 -2.14 1.60 -12.69
C GLY A 100 -1.11 1.09 -13.70
N LEU A 101 0.13 0.84 -13.27
CA LEU A 101 1.19 0.27 -14.13
C LEU A 101 0.86 -1.16 -14.57
N GLU A 102 0.25 -1.95 -13.70
CA GLU A 102 -0.20 -3.31 -14.01
C GLU A 102 -1.21 -3.37 -15.18
N LYS A 103 -1.96 -2.27 -15.44
CA LYS A 103 -2.91 -2.19 -16.56
C LYS A 103 -2.22 -2.10 -17.93
N VAL A 104 -0.99 -1.59 -17.97
CA VAL A 104 -0.30 -1.17 -19.20
C VAL A 104 0.84 -2.13 -19.59
N ARG A 105 0.89 -3.31 -18.95
CA ARG A 105 1.88 -4.39 -19.06
C ARG A 105 2.85 -4.31 -20.25
N GLY A 106 4.15 -4.46 -19.96
CA GLY A 106 5.19 -4.67 -20.97
C GLY A 106 6.19 -3.51 -21.03
N GLU A 107 6.79 -3.33 -22.21
CA GLU A 107 7.81 -2.31 -22.50
C GLU A 107 7.22 -0.95 -22.89
N THR A 108 5.91 -0.77 -22.70
CA THR A 108 5.22 0.50 -22.99
C THR A 108 5.89 1.63 -22.22
N LYS A 109 6.29 2.67 -22.96
CA LYS A 109 6.82 3.89 -22.39
C LYS A 109 5.70 4.82 -21.96
N ILE A 110 5.84 5.40 -20.78
CA ILE A 110 4.89 6.36 -20.22
C ILE A 110 5.61 7.58 -19.69
N ILE A 111 4.98 8.74 -19.83
CA ILE A 111 5.48 9.98 -19.22
C ILE A 111 5.03 10.00 -17.76
N ILE A 112 6.01 10.01 -16.86
CA ILE A 112 5.81 10.06 -15.42
C ILE A 112 6.35 11.36 -14.85
N THR A 113 5.61 11.95 -13.92
CA THR A 113 6.01 13.16 -13.20
C THR A 113 5.81 12.98 -11.71
N GLY A 114 6.70 13.47 -10.86
CA GLY A 114 6.52 13.38 -9.41
C GLY A 114 7.81 13.18 -8.64
N VAL A 115 7.72 12.46 -7.53
CA VAL A 115 8.85 12.28 -6.62
C VAL A 115 8.98 10.84 -6.12
N ILE A 116 10.22 10.39 -5.97
CA ILE A 116 10.54 9.14 -5.27
C ILE A 116 11.36 9.52 -4.04
N VAL A 117 10.86 9.14 -2.86
CA VAL A 117 11.49 9.48 -1.57
C VAL A 117 11.97 8.21 -0.89
N THR A 118 13.24 8.16 -0.49
CA THR A 118 13.84 7.00 0.18
C THR A 118 14.97 7.43 1.11
N THR A 119 15.37 6.54 2.02
CA THR A 119 16.60 6.65 2.80
C THR A 119 17.77 5.87 2.17
N GLN A 120 17.48 5.01 1.18
CA GLN A 120 18.48 4.21 0.47
C GLN A 120 19.26 5.03 -0.58
N ASN A 121 20.29 4.44 -1.18
CA ASN A 121 21.11 5.14 -2.17
C ASN A 121 20.41 5.26 -3.54
N ILE A 122 19.70 6.37 -3.75
CA ILE A 122 18.99 6.66 -5.00
C ILE A 122 19.88 6.54 -6.25
N LYS A 123 21.13 7.01 -6.20
CA LYS A 123 21.97 7.09 -7.41
C LYS A 123 22.30 5.73 -8.01
N GLU A 124 22.45 4.72 -7.17
CA GLU A 124 22.81 3.36 -7.58
C GLU A 124 21.56 2.50 -7.81
N SER A 125 20.51 2.71 -7.00
CA SER A 125 19.33 1.83 -6.99
C SER A 125 18.17 2.29 -7.88
N LEU A 126 18.14 3.55 -8.32
CA LEU A 126 16.94 4.07 -9.00
C LEU A 126 16.80 3.55 -10.43
N GLY A 127 17.89 3.29 -11.16
CA GLY A 127 17.85 2.67 -12.49
C GLY A 127 17.08 3.40 -13.59
N ILE A 128 16.47 4.57 -13.30
CA ILE A 128 15.66 5.36 -14.23
C ILE A 128 16.12 6.82 -14.25
N PRO A 129 15.89 7.57 -15.36
CA PRO A 129 16.26 8.97 -15.45
C PRO A 129 15.55 9.83 -14.40
N TYR A 130 16.25 10.84 -13.87
CA TYR A 130 15.70 11.81 -12.92
C TYR A 130 16.24 13.21 -13.23
N GLU A 131 15.47 14.24 -12.90
CA GLU A 131 15.90 15.63 -13.12
C GLU A 131 16.86 16.11 -12.03
N LYS A 132 16.50 15.87 -10.76
CA LYS A 132 17.24 16.38 -9.61
C LYS A 132 17.04 15.52 -8.37
N ILE A 133 18.09 15.37 -7.57
CA ILE A 133 18.01 14.79 -6.23
C ILE A 133 18.10 15.92 -5.21
N LYS A 134 17.12 15.99 -4.30
CA LYS A 134 17.17 16.79 -3.07
C LYS A 134 17.49 15.85 -1.91
N GLN A 135 18.34 16.28 -0.99
CA GLN A 135 18.65 15.53 0.21
C GLN A 135 18.43 16.41 1.44
N PHE A 136 17.76 15.88 2.45
CA PHE A 136 17.53 16.55 3.72
C PHE A 136 17.51 15.53 4.85
N ALA A 137 18.37 15.70 5.86
CA ALA A 137 18.43 14.84 7.05
C ALA A 137 18.47 13.33 6.74
N GLY A 138 19.28 12.91 5.76
CA GLY A 138 19.42 11.51 5.34
C GLY A 138 18.29 10.99 4.44
N VAL A 139 17.19 11.74 4.28
CA VAL A 139 16.14 11.44 3.31
C VAL A 139 16.53 12.02 1.96
N LYS A 140 16.51 11.17 0.93
CA LYS A 140 16.78 11.54 -0.46
C LYS A 140 15.45 11.57 -1.22
N GLN A 141 15.27 12.58 -2.06
CA GLN A 141 14.09 12.79 -2.89
C GLN A 141 14.53 13.00 -4.34
N ALA A 142 14.26 12.04 -5.20
CA ALA A 142 14.42 12.19 -6.65
C ALA A 142 13.17 12.86 -7.25
N ILE A 143 13.38 13.90 -8.05
CA ILE A 143 12.35 14.53 -8.86
C ILE A 143 12.37 13.88 -10.23
N ILE A 144 11.23 13.32 -10.62
CA ILE A 144 11.05 12.57 -11.85
C ILE A 144 10.14 13.38 -12.76
N ASN A 145 10.55 13.56 -14.00
CA ASN A 145 9.77 14.14 -15.08
C ASN A 145 10.39 13.64 -16.38
N THR A 146 10.03 12.41 -16.74
CA THR A 146 10.68 11.72 -17.85
C THR A 146 9.79 10.63 -18.40
N GLU A 147 10.21 10.07 -19.52
CA GLU A 147 9.60 8.89 -20.13
C GLU A 147 10.33 7.64 -19.65
N VAL A 148 9.60 6.68 -19.09
CA VAL A 148 10.17 5.42 -18.55
C VAL A 148 9.34 4.24 -19.03
N SER A 149 9.96 3.08 -19.21
CA SER A 149 9.21 1.85 -19.47
C SER A 149 8.50 1.37 -18.20
N VAL A 150 7.28 0.85 -18.37
CA VAL A 150 6.50 0.29 -17.25
C VAL A 150 7.26 -0.83 -16.54
N GLY A 151 7.97 -1.68 -17.28
CA GLY A 151 8.78 -2.77 -16.74
C GLY A 151 9.93 -2.30 -15.84
N GLU A 152 10.67 -1.27 -16.24
CA GLU A 152 11.74 -0.69 -15.40
C GLU A 152 11.17 -0.09 -14.11
N LEU A 153 10.07 0.67 -14.21
CA LEU A 153 9.47 1.29 -13.03
C LEU A 153 8.96 0.26 -12.02
N LEU A 154 8.37 -0.85 -12.49
CA LEU A 154 7.95 -1.93 -11.61
C LEU A 154 9.14 -2.60 -10.90
N LYS A 155 10.26 -2.82 -11.60
CA LYS A 155 11.49 -3.36 -10.99
C LYS A 155 12.01 -2.44 -9.88
N VAL A 156 12.05 -1.13 -10.12
CA VAL A 156 12.47 -0.14 -9.11
C VAL A 156 11.57 -0.19 -7.87
N MET A 157 10.26 -0.36 -8.06
CA MET A 157 9.31 -0.52 -6.94
C MET A 157 9.53 -1.82 -6.16
N GLU A 158 9.99 -2.88 -6.81
CA GLU A 158 10.33 -4.16 -6.17
C GLU A 158 11.67 -4.12 -5.43
N GLU A 159 12.68 -3.45 -5.99
CA GLU A 159 14.00 -3.26 -5.38
C GLU A 159 13.97 -2.27 -4.21
N MET A 160 13.08 -1.29 -4.27
CA MET A 160 12.96 -0.24 -3.26
C MET A 160 11.59 -0.25 -2.56
N PRO A 161 11.19 -1.34 -1.88
CA PRO A 161 9.85 -1.48 -1.31
C PRO A 161 9.60 -0.52 -0.13
N LYS A 162 10.66 0.05 0.47
CA LYS A 162 10.60 1.06 1.53
C LYS A 162 10.49 2.49 0.97
N ALA A 163 10.64 2.68 -0.34
CA ALA A 163 10.54 3.99 -0.96
C ALA A 163 9.08 4.42 -1.13
N PHE A 164 8.86 5.71 -1.02
CA PHE A 164 7.59 6.34 -1.30
C PHE A 164 7.54 6.77 -2.78
N PHE A 165 6.58 6.24 -3.53
CA PHE A 165 6.40 6.53 -4.95
C PHE A 165 5.24 7.52 -5.15
N GLY A 166 5.58 8.81 -5.17
CA GLY A 166 4.64 9.89 -5.43
C GLY A 166 4.62 10.26 -6.92
N LEU A 167 4.22 9.31 -7.78
CA LEU A 167 4.26 9.46 -9.23
C LEU A 167 2.87 9.72 -9.81
N SER A 168 2.79 10.68 -10.72
CA SER A 168 1.63 11.07 -11.50
C SER A 168 1.82 10.67 -12.96
N TYR A 169 0.82 10.05 -13.55
CA TYR A 169 0.82 9.65 -14.94
C TYR A 169 -0.61 9.44 -15.44
N LYS A 170 -0.75 9.32 -16.76
CA LYS A 170 -2.02 9.06 -17.42
C LYS A 170 -1.85 7.95 -18.44
N VAL A 171 -2.71 6.94 -18.34
CA VAL A 171 -2.83 5.82 -19.27
C VAL A 171 -4.32 5.57 -19.54
N PRO A 172 -4.71 4.81 -20.59
CA PRO A 172 -6.13 4.63 -20.93
C PRO A 172 -6.98 4.11 -19.76
N GLY A 173 -8.01 4.88 -19.39
CA GLY A 173 -8.90 4.58 -18.25
C GLY A 173 -8.25 4.66 -16.86
N TYR A 174 -7.05 5.24 -16.73
CA TYR A 174 -6.39 5.42 -15.45
C TYR A 174 -5.55 6.71 -15.43
N GLN A 175 -6.03 7.72 -14.72
CA GLN A 175 -5.35 9.00 -14.56
C GLN A 175 -5.06 9.23 -13.09
N LEU A 176 -3.79 9.11 -12.71
CA LEU A 176 -3.33 9.27 -11.34
C LEU A 176 -2.55 10.58 -11.21
N LYS A 177 -2.99 11.42 -10.27
CA LYS A 177 -2.31 12.65 -9.87
C LYS A 177 -1.94 12.54 -8.40
N ILE A 178 -0.66 12.71 -8.08
CA ILE A 178 -0.14 12.69 -6.73
C ILE A 178 0.61 14.00 -6.48
N LYS A 179 0.37 14.63 -5.33
CA LYS A 179 1.13 15.83 -4.94
C LYS A 179 2.61 15.49 -4.84
N ALA A 180 3.46 16.27 -5.52
CA ALA A 180 4.93 16.09 -5.56
C ALA A 180 5.63 16.56 -4.26
N LYS A 181 5.17 16.06 -3.11
CA LYS A 181 5.72 16.37 -1.78
C LYS A 181 5.86 15.10 -0.96
N ALA A 182 6.84 15.06 -0.06
CA ALA A 182 6.92 13.97 0.91
C ALA A 182 5.68 13.97 1.82
N PRO A 183 5.15 12.79 2.19
CA PRO A 183 4.07 12.71 3.15
C PRO A 183 4.53 13.25 4.50
N LYS A 184 3.69 14.08 5.15
CA LYS A 184 3.94 14.48 6.53
C LYS A 184 3.66 13.28 7.44
N SER A 185 4.57 12.97 8.36
CA SER A 185 4.34 11.94 9.37
C SER A 185 3.20 12.39 10.29
N GLY A 186 2.09 11.65 10.31
CA GLY A 186 1.00 11.91 11.23
C GLY A 186 1.43 11.53 12.64
N LYS A 187 1.53 12.50 13.55
CA LYS A 187 1.75 12.23 14.98
C LYS A 187 0.45 11.70 15.60
N PRO A 188 0.52 10.88 16.65
CA PRO A 188 -0.67 10.53 17.42
C PRO A 188 -1.30 11.83 17.97
N LYS A 189 -2.63 11.94 17.93
CA LYS A 189 -3.33 13.14 18.39
C LYS A 189 -3.04 13.34 19.88
N THR A 190 -2.24 14.34 20.20
CA THR A 190 -1.94 14.75 21.58
C THR A 190 -2.48 16.14 21.92
N LYS A 191 -2.99 16.91 20.94
CA LYS A 191 -3.62 18.23 21.15
C LYS A 191 -4.80 18.47 20.20
N ALA A 192 -5.85 19.11 20.72
CA ALA A 192 -6.94 19.68 19.92
C ALA A 192 -6.41 20.91 19.16
N GLY A 193 -6.23 20.80 17.84
CA GLY A 193 -5.76 21.91 17.01
C GLY A 193 -4.93 21.53 15.78
N ASP A 194 -4.51 20.26 15.63
CA ASP A 194 -3.87 19.81 14.40
C ASP A 194 -4.89 19.76 13.24
N GLU A 195 -4.54 20.34 12.09
CA GLU A 195 -5.35 20.28 10.87
C GLU A 195 -5.73 18.83 10.57
N GLU A 196 -7.03 18.57 10.43
CA GLU A 196 -7.50 17.23 10.08
C GLU A 196 -6.91 16.79 8.74
N PRO A 197 -6.34 15.57 8.68
CA PRO A 197 -5.82 15.03 7.43
C PRO A 197 -6.93 15.04 6.37
N LYS A 198 -6.63 15.57 5.18
CA LYS A 198 -7.55 15.57 4.04
C LYS A 198 -7.19 14.47 3.05
N ALA A 199 -8.20 13.80 2.50
CA ALA A 199 -8.03 12.86 1.38
C ALA A 199 -7.85 13.63 0.07
N ASP A 200 -6.74 14.36 -0.08
CA ASP A 200 -6.47 15.16 -1.27
C ASP A 200 -5.04 14.99 -1.80
N PHE A 201 -4.33 13.99 -1.28
CA PHE A 201 -2.94 13.76 -1.60
C PHE A 201 -2.79 13.07 -2.96
N CYS A 202 -3.61 12.05 -3.20
CA CYS A 202 -3.77 11.41 -4.50
C CYS A 202 -5.17 11.69 -5.04
N THR A 203 -5.27 11.85 -6.36
CA THR A 203 -6.53 11.90 -7.09
C THR A 203 -6.43 10.93 -8.26
N LEU A 204 -7.28 9.93 -8.27
CA LEU A 204 -7.38 8.91 -9.30
C LEU A 204 -8.72 9.05 -10.02
N LYS A 205 -8.68 9.19 -11.34
CA LYS A 205 -9.85 8.96 -12.19
C LYS A 205 -9.67 7.65 -12.92
N THR A 206 -10.62 6.72 -12.78
CA THR A 206 -10.49 5.41 -13.40
C THR A 206 -11.84 4.76 -13.73
N ASP A 207 -11.84 3.89 -14.73
CA ASP A 207 -12.91 2.94 -15.05
C ASP A 207 -12.64 1.53 -14.48
N ASN A 208 -11.51 1.35 -13.77
CA ASN A 208 -11.07 0.05 -13.31
C ASN A 208 -11.82 -0.38 -12.04
N LYS A 209 -12.77 -1.30 -12.21
CA LYS A 209 -13.57 -1.89 -11.13
C LYS A 209 -12.72 -2.63 -10.09
N GLU A 210 -11.63 -3.28 -10.50
CA GLU A 210 -10.78 -4.03 -9.57
C GLU A 210 -10.20 -3.12 -8.49
N VAL A 211 -9.83 -1.88 -8.84
CA VAL A 211 -9.33 -0.89 -7.87
C VAL A 211 -10.44 -0.44 -6.93
N ILE A 212 -11.68 -0.34 -7.41
CA ILE A 212 -12.86 -0.01 -6.59
C ILE A 212 -13.15 -1.12 -5.59
N GLU A 213 -13.22 -2.36 -6.06
CA GLU A 213 -13.44 -3.57 -5.25
C GLU A 213 -12.29 -3.85 -4.28
N ASP A 214 -11.15 -3.20 -4.47
CA ASP A 214 -9.99 -3.35 -3.60
C ASP A 214 -9.87 -2.25 -2.53
N LEU A 215 -10.21 -1.01 -2.87
CA LEU A 215 -10.20 0.11 -1.91
C LEU A 215 -11.48 0.14 -1.05
N PHE A 216 -12.62 -0.16 -1.68
CA PHE A 216 -13.96 -0.13 -1.09
C PHE A 216 -14.54 -1.55 -1.03
N PHE A 217 -13.72 -2.51 -0.61
CA PHE A 217 -14.03 -3.95 -0.63
C PHE A 217 -15.34 -4.33 0.09
N ASP A 218 -15.75 -3.56 1.09
CA ASP A 218 -17.01 -3.77 1.84
C ASP A 218 -18.24 -3.30 1.06
N TYR A 219 -18.09 -2.19 0.33
CA TYR A 219 -19.16 -1.50 -0.40
C TYR A 219 -18.64 -1.06 -1.77
N PRO A 220 -18.50 -1.97 -2.75
CA PRO A 220 -17.99 -1.63 -4.08
C PRO A 220 -19.01 -0.89 -4.96
N LYS A 221 -20.28 -0.82 -4.52
CA LYS A 221 -21.37 -0.11 -5.19
C LYS A 221 -21.79 1.08 -4.34
N PHE A 222 -21.57 2.28 -4.84
CA PHE A 222 -21.89 3.55 -4.20
C PHE A 222 -21.99 4.65 -5.27
N ASP A 223 -22.69 5.73 -4.95
CA ASP A 223 -22.57 6.99 -5.70
C ASP A 223 -21.55 7.91 -5.03
N GLU A 224 -21.58 8.01 -3.70
CA GLU A 224 -20.57 8.69 -2.88
C GLU A 224 -20.20 7.85 -1.65
N ILE A 225 -18.90 7.71 -1.41
CA ILE A 225 -18.36 6.99 -0.26
C ILE A 225 -17.19 7.75 0.36
N SER A 226 -17.14 7.80 1.68
CA SER A 226 -16.01 8.30 2.46
C SER A 226 -15.59 7.23 3.46
N VAL A 227 -14.30 6.96 3.54
CA VAL A 227 -13.73 6.00 4.47
C VAL A 227 -12.59 6.64 5.24
N ASN A 228 -12.59 6.46 6.54
CA ASN A 228 -11.47 6.79 7.40
C ASN A 228 -11.13 5.61 8.32
N HIS A 229 -9.87 5.55 8.76
CA HIS A 229 -9.42 4.52 9.69
C HIS A 229 -8.83 5.15 10.93
N THR A 230 -9.17 4.56 12.07
CA THR A 230 -8.51 4.81 13.34
C THR A 230 -7.68 3.59 13.69
N ILE A 231 -6.38 3.79 13.89
CA ILE A 231 -5.44 2.73 14.24
C ILE A 231 -5.04 2.93 15.70
N ASN A 232 -5.27 1.91 16.52
CA ASN A 232 -4.92 1.91 17.93
C ASN A 232 -3.85 0.86 18.19
N ILE A 233 -2.59 1.28 18.31
CA ILE A 233 -1.47 0.39 18.63
C ILE A 233 -1.33 0.32 20.15
N LYS A 234 -1.68 -0.84 20.72
CA LYS A 234 -1.63 -1.10 22.17
C LYS A 234 -0.24 -1.56 22.60
N GLU A 235 0.36 -2.47 21.86
CA GLU A 235 1.62 -3.09 22.21
C GLU A 235 2.59 -3.11 21.03
N ILE A 236 3.87 -3.01 21.35
CA ILE A 236 4.98 -3.24 20.42
C ILE A 236 5.81 -4.37 21.02
N SER A 237 5.76 -5.53 20.38
CA SER A 237 6.54 -6.70 20.77
C SER A 237 7.88 -6.65 20.06
N VAL A 238 8.96 -6.59 20.85
CA VAL A 238 10.34 -6.46 20.35
C VAL A 238 11.03 -7.82 20.50
N PRO A 239 11.71 -8.33 19.45
CA PRO A 239 12.45 -9.59 19.55
C PRO A 239 13.59 -9.49 20.57
N LYS A 240 13.79 -10.56 21.35
CA LYS A 240 14.89 -10.66 22.32
C LYS A 240 16.21 -10.96 21.60
N GLY A 241 17.31 -10.38 22.07
CA GLY A 241 18.67 -10.73 21.60
C GLY A 241 19.22 -9.89 20.45
N ILE A 242 18.48 -8.88 19.97
CA ILE A 242 18.97 -7.92 18.98
C ILE A 242 19.41 -6.64 19.70
N THR A 243 20.62 -6.16 19.42
CA THR A 243 21.17 -4.93 20.02
C THR A 243 21.09 -3.74 19.10
N ASP A 244 21.05 -3.96 17.77
CA ASP A 244 20.97 -2.88 16.79
C ASP A 244 19.59 -2.20 16.80
N PRO A 245 19.49 -0.89 17.08
CA PRO A 245 18.21 -0.18 17.12
C PRO A 245 17.42 -0.20 15.81
N VAL A 246 18.10 -0.24 14.65
CA VAL A 246 17.43 -0.27 13.34
C VAL A 246 16.77 -1.62 13.14
N GLU A 247 17.51 -2.71 13.32
CA GLU A 247 17.00 -4.07 13.21
C GLU A 247 15.89 -4.36 14.25
N LEU A 248 16.02 -3.84 15.48
CA LEU A 248 14.98 -3.92 16.50
C LEU A 248 13.66 -3.29 16.04
N ARG A 249 13.74 -2.12 15.42
CA ARG A 249 12.56 -1.41 14.91
C ARG A 249 11.91 -2.17 13.76
N GLU A 250 12.74 -2.71 12.88
CA GLU A 250 12.31 -3.42 11.68
C GLU A 250 11.70 -4.79 11.96
N LYS A 251 12.06 -5.45 13.07
CA LYS A 251 11.50 -6.76 13.43
C LYS A 251 10.42 -6.71 14.51
N ALA A 252 10.18 -5.54 15.10
CA ALA A 252 9.19 -5.40 16.15
C ALA A 252 7.76 -5.50 15.56
N ILE A 253 6.90 -6.28 16.21
CA ILE A 253 5.50 -6.51 15.81
C ILE A 253 4.60 -5.51 16.53
N ARG A 254 3.68 -4.89 15.80
CA ARG A 254 2.65 -3.97 16.31
C ARG A 254 1.36 -4.73 16.54
N LYS A 255 0.86 -4.68 17.77
CA LYS A 255 -0.41 -5.30 18.16
C LYS A 255 -1.41 -4.24 18.58
N GLY A 256 -2.63 -4.34 18.06
CA GLY A 256 -3.62 -3.29 18.21
C GLY A 256 -4.96 -3.60 17.56
N THR A 257 -5.69 -2.55 17.24
CA THR A 257 -6.94 -2.62 16.48
C THR A 257 -6.95 -1.58 15.36
N ILE A 258 -7.63 -1.91 14.28
CA ILE A 258 -8.01 -0.96 13.24
C ILE A 258 -9.53 -0.85 13.20
N THR A 259 -10.02 0.37 13.32
CA THR A 259 -11.44 0.70 13.21
C THR A 259 -11.65 1.42 11.89
N ARG A 260 -12.48 0.87 11.01
CA ARG A 260 -12.84 1.44 9.72
C ARG A 260 -14.21 2.07 9.83
N ASN A 261 -14.27 3.39 9.66
CA ASN A 261 -15.53 4.13 9.63
C ASN A 261 -15.84 4.50 8.18
N LEU A 262 -17.04 4.17 7.73
CA LEU A 262 -17.51 4.42 6.38
C LEU A 262 -18.73 5.33 6.42
N SER A 263 -18.87 6.19 5.43
CA SER A 263 -20.10 6.91 5.11
C SER A 263 -20.42 6.66 3.64
N VAL A 264 -21.49 5.92 3.37
CA VAL A 264 -21.93 5.52 2.02
C VAL A 264 -23.30 6.11 1.76
N ASP A 265 -23.42 6.98 0.76
CA ASP A 265 -24.68 7.60 0.35
C ASP A 265 -25.50 8.18 1.53
N GLY A 266 -24.80 8.74 2.53
CA GLY A 266 -25.37 9.33 3.75
C GLY A 266 -25.54 8.38 4.94
N GLN A 267 -25.35 7.07 4.76
CA GLN A 267 -25.41 6.09 5.85
C GLN A 267 -24.02 5.86 6.45
N VAL A 268 -23.92 5.73 7.77
CA VAL A 268 -22.64 5.55 8.47
C VAL A 268 -22.50 4.11 8.96
N TYR A 269 -21.35 3.50 8.70
CA TYR A 269 -20.99 2.15 9.13
C TYR A 269 -19.67 2.17 9.87
N LYS A 270 -19.48 1.18 10.75
CA LYS A 270 -18.27 1.01 11.54
C LYS A 270 -17.94 -0.47 11.67
N GLU A 271 -16.71 -0.82 11.36
CA GLU A 271 -16.17 -2.16 11.56
C GLU A 271 -14.84 -2.09 12.30
N GLU A 272 -14.57 -3.04 13.18
CA GLU A 272 -13.33 -3.13 13.93
C GLU A 272 -12.66 -4.49 13.70
N LYS A 273 -11.34 -4.47 13.51
CA LYS A 273 -10.51 -5.65 13.32
C LYS A 273 -9.27 -5.60 14.20
N THR A 274 -8.85 -6.76 14.71
CA THR A 274 -7.55 -6.91 15.38
C THR A 274 -6.43 -6.75 14.37
N LEU A 275 -5.40 -5.98 14.75
CA LEU A 275 -4.19 -5.76 13.98
C LEU A 275 -3.02 -6.45 14.68
N GLU A 276 -2.36 -7.35 13.96
CA GLU A 276 -1.03 -7.85 14.28
C GLU A 276 -0.21 -7.68 13.01
N ALA A 277 0.75 -6.75 13.04
CA ALA A 277 1.60 -6.39 11.90
C ALA A 277 3.02 -6.18 12.39
#